data_AF-A0A5K1CDB4-F1
#
_entry.id   AF-A0A5K1CDB4-F1
#
_cell.length_a   1.000
_cell.length_b   1.000
_cell.length_c   1.000
_cell.angle_alpha   90.00
_cell.angle_beta   90.00
_cell.angle_gamma   90.00
#
_symmetry.space_group_name_H-M   'P 1'
#
loop_
_entity.id
_entity.type
_entity.pdbx_description
1 polymer ?
#
loop_
_entity_poly.entity_id
_entity_poly.type
_entity_poly.pdbx_seq_one_letter_code
_entity_poly.pdbx_strand_id
1 'polypeptide(L)'
;MVMAKGQDGRRGGKEKRRYPAFSAAYFKQKILDAVSCGGTRRRSVDMEAELCVLPAVADACGGKRSERLAELLMVEAKEERQRGEAEAEEVVRRKVERLQGFERAVKELEGGKDEEEDGVMRKVEAAMRVRRACRDDAEARATLAMLGAIPPLVAMLELASSGARVAALYALLNLSIGNDL
;
A
#
# COMPACT_ATOMS: atom_id res chain seq x y z
N MET A 1 -36.53 47.37 22.44
CA MET A 1 -35.07 47.30 22.22
C MET A 1 -34.87 47.00 20.74
N VAL A 2 -34.50 48.04 19.99
CA VAL A 2 -34.22 48.05 18.54
C VAL A 2 -32.73 47.70 18.34
N MET A 3 -32.40 47.16 17.15
CA MET A 3 -31.12 47.19 16.39
C MET A 3 -30.88 45.78 15.77
N ALA A 4 -31.08 45.57 14.45
CA ALA A 4 -30.20 45.92 13.32
C ALA A 4 -29.05 44.88 13.14
N LYS A 5 -29.10 44.04 12.10
CA LYS A 5 -28.48 44.18 10.74
C LYS A 5 -26.99 43.80 10.68
N GLY A 6 -26.63 43.11 9.59
CA GLY A 6 -25.28 43.08 8.99
C GLY A 6 -24.68 41.66 8.98
N GLN A 7 -24.70 40.91 7.88
CA GLN A 7 -24.01 41.03 6.57
C GLN A 7 -22.75 40.16 6.47
N ASP A 8 -22.73 39.38 5.38
CA ASP A 8 -21.63 39.03 4.49
C ASP A 8 -20.38 38.26 4.95
N GLY A 9 -20.06 37.24 4.15
CA GLY A 9 -18.78 36.53 4.18
C GLY A 9 -18.83 35.21 3.40
N ARG A 10 -19.24 35.22 2.13
CA ARG A 10 -18.31 35.17 0.98
C ARG A 10 -17.35 33.98 0.98
N ARG A 11 -17.57 33.12 -0.03
CA ARG A 11 -16.58 32.38 -0.83
C ARG A 11 -15.57 31.49 -0.09
N GLY A 12 -15.62 30.24 -0.51
CA GLY A 12 -14.45 29.65 -1.15
C GLY A 12 -14.09 28.30 -0.58
N GLY A 13 -14.59 27.26 -1.24
CA GLY A 13 -13.94 25.97 -1.19
C GLY A 13 -12.46 26.15 -1.52
N LYS A 14 -11.62 25.72 -0.59
CA LYS A 14 -10.23 25.35 -0.89
C LYS A 14 -9.99 24.00 -0.25
N GLU A 15 -10.60 23.01 -0.89
CA GLU A 15 -9.99 21.70 -1.09
C GLU A 15 -8.57 21.97 -1.56
N LYS A 16 -7.63 21.99 -0.61
CA LYS A 16 -6.20 22.06 -0.92
C LYS A 16 -5.89 20.72 -1.56
N ARG A 17 -6.03 20.68 -2.88
CA ARG A 17 -5.44 19.67 -3.74
C ARG A 17 -3.95 19.61 -3.36
N ARG A 18 -3.60 18.68 -2.49
CA ARG A 18 -2.22 18.29 -2.19
C ARG A 18 -1.75 17.53 -3.42
N TYR A 19 -1.47 18.28 -4.49
CA TYR A 19 -0.59 17.77 -5.53
C TYR A 19 0.81 17.66 -4.91
N PRO A 20 1.52 16.54 -5.11
CA PRO A 20 2.89 16.38 -4.68
C PRO A 20 3.75 17.28 -5.57
N ALA A 21 3.87 18.56 -5.21
CA ALA A 21 4.79 19.45 -5.86
C ALA A 21 6.19 19.09 -5.38
N PHE A 22 7.05 18.72 -6.34
CA PHE A 22 8.40 18.19 -6.18
C PHE A 22 8.46 16.70 -5.85
N SER A 23 8.28 15.88 -6.87
CA SER A 23 8.94 14.58 -6.90
C SER A 23 10.44 14.84 -6.72
N ALA A 24 11.00 14.39 -5.61
CA ALA A 24 12.43 14.50 -5.34
C ALA A 24 13.25 13.91 -6.49
N ALA A 25 12.74 12.86 -7.15
CA ALA A 25 13.34 12.29 -8.36
C ALA A 25 13.38 13.31 -9.51
N TYR A 26 12.29 14.05 -9.77
CA TYR A 26 12.28 15.09 -10.80
C TYR A 26 13.25 16.24 -10.50
N PHE A 27 13.33 16.67 -9.24
CA PHE A 27 14.28 17.70 -8.81
C PHE A 27 15.73 17.23 -8.94
N LYS A 28 16.02 15.99 -8.53
CA LYS A 28 17.34 15.35 -8.70
C LYS A 28 17.71 15.22 -10.18
N GLN A 29 16.76 14.84 -11.03
CA GLN A 29 16.97 14.72 -12.48
C GLN A 29 17.22 16.07 -13.14
N LYS A 30 16.54 17.13 -12.68
CA LYS A 30 16.77 18.50 -13.15
C LYS A 30 18.14 19.05 -12.73
N ILE A 31 18.65 18.67 -11.56
CA ILE A 31 20.03 18.99 -11.14
C ILE A 31 21.03 18.21 -12.01
N LEU A 32 20.81 16.93 -12.24
CA LEU A 32 21.68 16.11 -13.11
C LEU A 32 21.75 16.66 -14.54
N ASP A 33 20.62 17.05 -15.14
CA ASP A 33 20.58 17.66 -16.47
C ASP A 33 21.31 19.02 -16.52
N ALA A 34 21.21 19.81 -15.46
CA ALA A 34 21.91 21.10 -15.34
C ALA A 34 23.44 20.93 -15.24
N VAL A 35 23.91 19.83 -14.62
CA VAL A 35 25.34 19.53 -14.48
C VAL A 35 25.90 18.81 -15.73
N SER A 36 25.05 18.16 -16.53
CA SER A 36 25.44 17.41 -17.73
C SER A 36 25.75 18.31 -18.96
N CYS A 37 25.33 19.57 -18.97
CA CYS A 37 25.50 20.46 -20.13
C CYS A 37 26.84 21.25 -20.18
N GLY A 38 27.85 20.86 -19.41
CA GLY A 38 29.14 21.56 -19.33
C GLY A 38 30.25 21.15 -20.32
N GLY A 39 29.95 20.39 -21.39
CA GLY A 39 30.96 19.87 -22.33
C GLY A 39 30.76 20.33 -23.77
N THR A 40 31.52 21.34 -24.20
CA THR A 40 31.47 21.94 -25.55
C THR A 40 31.84 20.94 -26.65
N ARG A 41 31.07 20.91 -27.76
CA ARG A 41 31.56 20.42 -29.06
C ARG A 41 31.24 21.43 -30.16
N ARG A 42 32.27 22.15 -30.61
CA ARG A 42 32.31 22.75 -31.96
C ARG A 42 32.57 21.62 -32.96
N ARG A 43 31.78 21.56 -34.05
CA ARG A 43 32.13 20.88 -35.30
C ARG A 43 32.51 21.97 -36.30
N SER A 44 33.71 21.89 -36.84
CA SER A 44 34.24 22.78 -37.88
C SER A 44 33.67 22.41 -39.25
N VAL A 45 33.19 23.42 -39.99
CA VAL A 45 33.49 23.59 -41.42
C VAL A 45 33.68 25.10 -41.67
N ASP A 46 34.94 25.46 -41.91
CA ASP A 46 35.58 26.58 -42.64
C ASP A 46 34.91 27.97 -42.77
N MET A 47 35.63 29.03 -42.35
CA MET A 47 36.35 29.98 -43.24
C MET A 47 36.81 31.24 -42.46
N GLU A 48 38.14 31.47 -42.43
CA GLU A 48 38.88 32.73 -42.25
C GLU A 48 38.43 33.76 -41.18
N ALA A 49 39.25 33.96 -40.14
CA ALA A 49 39.88 35.25 -39.78
C ALA A 49 40.37 35.29 -38.31
N GLU A 50 41.66 35.63 -38.18
CA GLU A 50 42.36 36.36 -37.10
C GLU A 50 42.40 35.83 -35.64
N LEU A 51 43.59 35.35 -35.30
CA LEU A 51 44.43 35.65 -34.11
C LEU A 51 43.77 35.83 -32.73
N CYS A 52 44.13 34.95 -31.78
CA CYS A 52 44.88 35.32 -30.56
C CYS A 52 45.33 34.08 -29.74
N VAL A 53 46.55 33.62 -30.05
CA VAL A 53 47.70 33.27 -29.18
C VAL A 53 47.49 32.86 -27.69
N LEU A 54 48.06 31.68 -27.34
CA LEU A 54 48.54 31.11 -26.04
C LEU A 54 47.56 30.33 -25.12
N PRO A 55 48.08 29.43 -24.24
CA PRO A 55 48.83 28.22 -24.54
C PRO A 55 48.18 26.98 -23.87
N ALA A 56 48.67 25.81 -24.25
CA ALA A 56 48.34 24.53 -23.64
C ALA A 56 48.50 24.53 -22.11
N VAL A 57 47.38 24.32 -21.40
CA VAL A 57 47.41 23.63 -20.12
C VAL A 57 46.53 22.40 -20.25
N ALA A 58 47.19 21.25 -20.29
CA ALA A 58 46.55 19.97 -20.16
C ALA A 58 45.82 19.93 -18.81
N ASP A 59 44.49 20.01 -18.82
CA ASP A 59 43.71 19.65 -17.63
C ASP A 59 43.25 18.20 -17.78
N ALA A 60 44.22 17.30 -17.57
CA ALA A 60 43.96 15.91 -17.30
C ALA A 60 43.46 15.80 -15.84
N CYS A 61 42.18 16.04 -15.60
CA CYS A 61 41.57 15.74 -14.30
C CYS A 61 40.11 15.30 -14.44
N GLY A 62 39.86 14.01 -14.18
CA GLY A 62 38.67 13.65 -13.40
C GLY A 62 37.73 12.55 -13.90
N GLY A 63 37.98 11.86 -15.02
CA GLY A 63 37.06 10.84 -15.57
C GLY A 63 36.67 9.70 -14.58
N LYS A 64 37.52 9.41 -13.59
CA LYS A 64 37.29 8.35 -12.59
C LYS A 64 36.33 8.74 -11.47
N ARG A 65 36.15 10.03 -11.18
CA ARG A 65 35.24 10.49 -10.12
C ARG A 65 33.79 10.51 -10.59
N SER A 66 33.56 10.86 -11.87
CA SER A 66 32.23 10.85 -12.48
C SER A 66 31.68 9.43 -12.65
N GLU A 67 32.52 8.47 -13.03
CA GLU A 67 32.13 7.05 -13.13
C GLU A 67 31.76 6.47 -11.75
N ARG A 68 32.59 6.70 -10.72
CA ARG A 68 32.29 6.25 -9.35
C ARG A 68 31.02 6.86 -8.78
N LEU A 69 30.72 8.13 -9.09
CA LEU A 69 29.46 8.77 -8.69
C LEU A 69 28.26 8.16 -9.42
N ALA A 70 28.39 7.87 -10.73
CA ALA A 70 27.34 7.19 -11.48
C ALA A 70 27.10 5.76 -10.96
N GLU A 71 28.15 5.03 -10.63
CA GLU A 71 28.07 3.70 -10.01
C GLU A 71 27.35 3.76 -8.65
N LEU A 72 27.71 4.70 -7.78
CA LEU A 72 27.07 4.86 -6.47
C LEU A 72 25.57 5.20 -6.60
N LEU A 73 25.20 6.09 -7.51
CA LEU A 73 23.79 6.44 -7.75
C LEU A 73 22.97 5.27 -8.28
N MET A 74 23.57 4.41 -9.12
CA MET A 74 22.93 3.19 -9.60
C MET A 74 22.75 2.16 -8.47
N VAL A 75 23.70 2.08 -7.54
CA VAL A 75 23.59 1.24 -6.34
C VAL A 75 22.46 1.75 -5.44
N GLU A 76 22.41 3.05 -5.12
CA GLU A 76 21.32 3.63 -4.32
C GLU A 76 19.95 3.41 -4.95
N ALA A 77 19.80 3.64 -6.26
CA ALA A 77 18.54 3.40 -6.96
C ALA A 77 18.12 1.92 -6.98
N LYS A 78 19.10 1.00 -7.07
CA LYS A 78 18.86 -0.44 -6.99
C LYS A 78 18.48 -0.87 -5.58
N GLU A 79 19.11 -0.30 -4.56
CA GLU A 79 18.77 -0.55 -3.15
C GLU A 79 17.38 0.00 -2.80
N GLU A 80 17.02 1.20 -3.27
CA GLU A 80 15.67 1.76 -3.12
C GLU A 80 14.62 0.85 -3.79
N ARG A 81 14.92 0.34 -4.99
CA ARG A 81 14.05 -0.60 -5.70
C ARG A 81 13.94 -1.94 -4.97
N GLN A 82 15.05 -2.52 -4.52
CA GLN A 82 15.07 -3.77 -3.76
C GLN A 82 14.32 -3.65 -2.44
N ARG A 83 14.46 -2.51 -1.76
CA ARG A 83 13.69 -2.20 -0.56
C ARG A 83 12.20 -2.13 -0.84
N GLY A 84 11.79 -1.46 -1.92
CA GLY A 84 10.38 -1.42 -2.33
C GLY A 84 9.83 -2.80 -2.70
N GLU A 85 10.63 -3.64 -3.37
CA GLU A 85 10.28 -5.02 -3.71
C GLU A 85 10.15 -5.88 -2.44
N ALA A 86 11.08 -5.76 -1.48
CA ALA A 86 11.03 -6.47 -0.20
C ALA A 86 9.84 -6.05 0.67
N GLU A 87 9.53 -4.74 0.72
CA GLU A 87 8.34 -4.22 1.43
C GLU A 87 7.05 -4.75 0.80
N ALA A 88 6.98 -4.82 -0.54
CA ALA A 88 5.84 -5.40 -1.25
C ALA A 88 5.70 -6.91 -0.99
N GLU A 89 6.80 -7.66 -1.03
CA GLU A 89 6.82 -9.09 -0.71
C GLU A 89 6.35 -9.35 0.72
N GLU A 90 6.76 -8.52 1.68
CA GLU A 90 6.31 -8.63 3.06
C GLU A 90 4.80 -8.39 3.20
N VAL A 91 4.26 -7.40 2.49
CA VAL A 91 2.81 -7.15 2.44
C VAL A 91 2.07 -8.34 1.86
N VAL A 92 2.57 -8.94 0.77
CA VAL A 92 1.99 -10.14 0.16
C VAL A 92 2.03 -11.31 1.13
N ARG A 93 3.16 -11.55 1.80
CA ARG A 93 3.30 -12.60 2.82
C ARG A 93 2.26 -12.43 3.94
N ARG A 94 2.14 -11.22 4.49
CA ARG A 94 1.14 -10.91 5.53
C ARG A 94 -0.29 -11.17 5.02
N LYS A 95 -0.61 -10.81 3.78
CA LYS A 95 -1.93 -11.11 3.19
C LYS A 95 -2.17 -12.61 3.06
N VAL A 96 -1.19 -13.38 2.58
CA VAL A 96 -1.29 -14.85 2.46
C VAL A 96 -1.51 -15.49 3.83
N GLU A 97 -0.77 -15.08 4.86
CA GLU A 97 -0.95 -15.59 6.23
C GLU A 97 -2.35 -15.31 6.78
N ARG A 98 -2.90 -14.12 6.49
CA ARG A 98 -4.28 -13.76 6.86
C ARG A 98 -5.29 -14.65 6.14
N LEU A 99 -5.14 -14.86 4.83
CA LEU A 99 -6.03 -15.73 4.05
C LEU A 99 -6.01 -17.17 4.55
N GLN A 100 -4.82 -17.71 4.84
CA GLN A 100 -4.69 -19.05 5.45
C GLN A 100 -5.36 -19.12 6.83
N GLY A 101 -5.32 -18.04 7.61
CA GLY A 101 -6.05 -17.92 8.86
C GLY A 101 -7.56 -18.01 8.67
N PHE A 102 -8.10 -17.36 7.63
CA PHE A 102 -9.52 -17.44 7.29
C PHE A 102 -9.93 -18.81 6.79
N GLU A 103 -9.16 -19.43 5.89
CA GLU A 103 -9.41 -20.80 5.42
C GLU A 103 -9.42 -21.81 6.56
N ARG A 104 -8.47 -21.70 7.51
CA ARG A 104 -8.45 -22.56 8.70
C ARG A 104 -9.71 -22.39 9.53
N ALA A 105 -10.15 -21.15 9.78
CA ALA A 105 -11.36 -20.90 10.54
C ALA A 105 -12.60 -21.51 9.85
N VAL A 106 -12.73 -21.40 8.52
CA VAL A 106 -13.85 -22.01 7.79
C VAL A 106 -13.79 -23.54 7.86
N LYS A 107 -12.61 -24.15 7.67
CA LYS A 107 -12.45 -25.61 7.81
C LYS A 107 -12.81 -26.11 9.21
N GLU A 108 -12.49 -25.35 10.25
CA GLU A 108 -12.86 -25.69 11.63
C GLU A 108 -14.37 -25.53 11.90
N LEU A 109 -15.05 -24.62 11.20
CA LEU A 109 -16.52 -24.51 11.23
C LEU A 109 -17.21 -25.71 10.56
N GLU A 110 -16.65 -26.17 9.44
CA GLU A 110 -17.16 -27.32 8.69
C GLU A 110 -16.81 -28.65 9.38
N GLY A 111 -15.69 -28.70 10.09
CA GLY A 111 -15.17 -29.90 10.72
C GLY A 111 -15.83 -30.25 12.06
N GLY A 112 -15.81 -31.54 12.39
CA GLY A 112 -16.32 -32.07 13.66
C GLY A 112 -17.78 -32.54 13.57
N LYS A 113 -18.10 -33.61 14.30
CA LYS A 113 -19.48 -34.07 14.45
C LYS A 113 -20.21 -33.16 15.42
N ASP A 114 -21.42 -32.74 15.06
CA ASP A 114 -22.24 -31.83 15.84
C ASP A 114 -22.67 -32.36 17.23
N GLU A 115 -22.52 -33.67 17.43
CA GLU A 115 -22.86 -34.39 18.65
C GLU A 115 -21.70 -34.47 19.66
N GLU A 116 -20.46 -34.22 19.22
CA GLU A 116 -19.27 -34.30 20.07
C GLU A 116 -18.99 -32.92 20.70
N GLU A 117 -18.92 -32.84 22.03
CA GLU A 117 -18.65 -31.58 22.75
C GLU A 117 -17.36 -30.90 22.26
N ASP A 118 -16.30 -31.69 22.01
CA ASP A 118 -15.04 -31.19 21.47
C ASP A 118 -15.21 -30.59 20.06
N GLY A 119 -16.06 -31.18 19.23
CA GLY A 119 -16.39 -30.67 17.90
C GLY A 119 -17.11 -29.33 17.98
N VAL A 120 -18.14 -29.25 18.83
CA VAL A 120 -18.89 -28.02 19.07
C VAL A 120 -17.98 -26.90 19.61
N MET A 121 -17.06 -27.21 20.53
CA MET A 121 -16.11 -26.24 21.08
C MET A 121 -15.16 -25.68 20.01
N ARG A 122 -14.67 -26.52 19.08
CA ARG A 122 -13.86 -26.04 17.94
C ARG A 122 -14.65 -25.11 17.03
N LYS A 123 -15.90 -25.45 16.71
CA LYS A 123 -16.79 -24.59 15.91
C LYS A 123 -17.05 -23.25 16.61
N VAL A 124 -17.26 -23.25 17.93
CA VAL A 124 -17.40 -22.03 18.73
C VAL A 124 -16.16 -21.15 18.62
N GLU A 125 -14.96 -21.72 18.80
CA GLU A 125 -13.72 -20.95 18.70
C GLU A 125 -13.52 -20.38 17.29
N ALA A 126 -13.78 -21.17 16.25
CA ALA A 126 -13.72 -20.73 14.87
C ALA A 126 -14.71 -19.59 14.58
N ALA A 127 -15.96 -19.68 15.04
CA ALA A 127 -16.95 -18.62 14.92
C ALA A 127 -16.50 -17.34 15.65
N MET A 128 -15.86 -17.45 16.81
CA MET A 128 -15.29 -16.31 17.52
C MET A 128 -14.15 -15.65 16.74
N ARG A 129 -13.31 -16.42 16.04
CA ARG A 129 -12.26 -15.87 15.16
C ARG A 129 -12.87 -15.13 13.97
N VAL A 130 -13.89 -15.70 13.32
CA VAL A 130 -14.64 -15.03 12.24
C VAL A 130 -15.25 -13.72 12.72
N ARG A 131 -15.94 -13.74 13.86
CA ARG A 131 -16.53 -12.54 14.47
C ARG A 131 -15.49 -11.45 14.68
N ARG A 132 -14.33 -11.79 15.27
CA ARG A 132 -13.25 -10.82 15.56
C ARG A 132 -12.66 -10.25 14.27
N ALA A 133 -12.43 -11.09 13.26
CA ALA A 133 -11.90 -10.66 11.97
C ALA A 133 -12.85 -9.69 11.24
N CYS A 134 -14.15 -9.90 11.34
CA CYS A 134 -15.15 -9.12 10.60
C CYS A 134 -15.53 -7.77 11.23
N ARG A 135 -15.15 -7.53 12.50
CA ARG A 135 -15.64 -6.41 13.31
C ARG A 135 -15.50 -5.05 12.60
N ASP A 136 -14.30 -4.75 12.10
CA ASP A 136 -13.96 -3.43 11.53
C ASP A 136 -13.27 -3.54 10.16
N ASP A 137 -13.34 -4.73 9.52
CA ASP A 137 -12.63 -5.02 8.27
C ASP A 137 -13.58 -5.53 7.19
N ALA A 138 -13.86 -4.68 6.19
CA ALA A 138 -14.72 -5.02 5.07
C ALA A 138 -14.11 -6.06 4.12
N GLU A 139 -12.78 -6.04 3.93
CA GLU A 139 -12.07 -7.01 3.09
C GLU A 139 -12.16 -8.40 3.73
N ALA A 140 -12.01 -8.49 5.06
CA ALA A 140 -12.20 -9.74 5.79
C ALA A 140 -13.64 -10.27 5.67
N ARG A 141 -14.65 -9.41 5.78
CA ARG A 141 -16.07 -9.81 5.60
C ARG A 141 -16.32 -10.41 4.22
N ALA A 142 -15.92 -9.70 3.17
CA ALA A 142 -16.07 -10.18 1.80
C ALA A 142 -15.33 -11.51 1.57
N THR A 143 -14.10 -11.61 2.06
CA THR A 143 -13.26 -12.81 1.90
C THR A 143 -13.87 -14.02 2.60
N LEU A 144 -14.28 -13.88 3.86
CA LEU A 144 -14.89 -14.98 4.62
C LEU A 144 -16.23 -15.42 4.04
N ALA A 145 -17.02 -14.49 3.50
CA ALA A 145 -18.24 -14.81 2.76
C ALA A 145 -17.92 -15.61 1.47
N MET A 146 -16.92 -15.18 0.69
CA MET A 146 -16.48 -15.89 -0.52
C MET A 146 -15.90 -17.27 -0.23
N LEU A 147 -15.21 -17.43 0.91
CA LEU A 147 -14.71 -18.72 1.39
C LEU A 147 -15.82 -19.64 1.90
N GLY A 148 -17.08 -19.20 1.92
CA GLY A 148 -18.22 -20.04 2.33
C GLY A 148 -18.40 -20.14 3.84
N ALA A 149 -18.05 -19.12 4.62
CA ALA A 149 -18.28 -19.14 6.06
C ALA A 149 -19.78 -19.13 6.46
N ILE A 150 -20.68 -18.66 5.57
CA ILE A 150 -22.10 -18.47 5.91
C ILE A 150 -22.84 -19.81 6.14
N PRO A 151 -22.82 -20.80 5.21
CA PRO A 151 -23.52 -22.06 5.42
C PRO A 151 -23.18 -22.78 6.75
N PRO A 152 -21.91 -22.97 7.16
CA PRO A 152 -21.62 -23.65 8.41
C PRO A 152 -22.00 -22.82 9.64
N LEU A 153 -21.92 -21.48 9.58
CA LEU A 153 -22.40 -20.62 10.66
C LEU A 153 -23.93 -20.69 10.82
N VAL A 154 -24.68 -20.81 9.71
CA VAL A 154 -26.13 -21.02 9.77
C VAL A 154 -26.45 -22.40 10.34
N ALA A 155 -25.72 -23.45 9.95
CA ALA A 155 -25.89 -24.79 10.52
C ALA A 155 -25.65 -24.81 12.04
N MET A 156 -24.69 -24.03 12.54
CA MET A 156 -24.45 -23.88 13.98
C MET A 156 -25.65 -23.31 14.75
N LEU A 157 -26.61 -22.65 14.10
CA LEU A 157 -27.81 -22.12 14.74
C LEU A 157 -28.80 -23.23 15.14
N GLU A 158 -28.70 -24.40 14.52
CA GLU A 158 -29.54 -25.57 14.80
C GLU A 158 -28.95 -26.47 15.90
N LEU A 159 -27.75 -26.15 16.40
CA LEU A 159 -27.11 -26.91 17.47
C LEU A 159 -27.80 -26.71 18.82
N ALA A 160 -27.85 -27.77 19.63
CA ALA A 160 -28.40 -27.73 20.98
C ALA A 160 -27.64 -26.76 21.91
N SER A 161 -26.34 -26.56 21.67
CA SER A 161 -25.47 -25.67 22.45
C SER A 161 -25.85 -24.19 22.28
N SER A 162 -26.25 -23.54 23.38
CA SER A 162 -26.50 -22.10 23.39
C SER A 162 -25.25 -21.28 23.07
N GLY A 163 -24.07 -21.74 23.53
CA GLY A 163 -22.79 -21.10 23.23
C GLY A 163 -22.46 -21.09 21.75
N ALA A 164 -22.73 -22.20 21.05
CA ALA A 164 -22.55 -22.30 19.60
C ALA A 164 -23.48 -21.34 18.85
N ARG A 165 -24.77 -21.32 19.21
CA ARG A 165 -25.75 -20.41 18.60
C ARG A 165 -25.39 -18.94 18.80
N VAL A 166 -24.99 -18.55 20.01
CA VAL A 166 -24.58 -17.18 20.32
C VAL A 166 -23.32 -16.79 19.53
N ALA A 167 -22.31 -17.67 19.47
CA ALA A 167 -21.09 -17.42 18.72
C ALA A 167 -21.38 -17.23 17.21
N ALA A 168 -22.22 -18.10 16.65
CA ALA A 168 -22.64 -18.04 15.26
C ALA A 168 -23.42 -16.76 14.94
N LEU A 169 -24.40 -16.38 15.77
CA LEU A 169 -25.17 -15.14 15.58
C LEU A 169 -24.29 -13.90 15.57
N TYR A 170 -23.35 -13.78 16.49
CA TYR A 170 -22.43 -12.63 16.50
C TYR A 170 -21.48 -12.62 15.30
N ALA A 171 -21.05 -13.79 14.83
CA ALA A 171 -20.23 -13.89 13.63
C ALA A 171 -21.02 -13.45 12.39
N LEU A 172 -22.25 -13.94 12.21
CA LEU A 172 -23.16 -13.58 11.12
C LEU A 172 -23.53 -12.09 11.15
N LEU A 173 -23.83 -11.55 12.33
CA LEU A 173 -24.09 -10.12 12.51
C LEU A 173 -22.93 -9.30 11.97
N ASN A 174 -21.70 -9.58 12.40
CA ASN A 174 -20.53 -8.85 11.94
C ASN A 174 -20.30 -9.03 10.44
N LEU A 175 -20.52 -10.23 9.90
CA LEU A 175 -20.38 -10.51 8.47
C LEU A 175 -21.37 -9.71 7.61
N SER A 176 -22.57 -9.44 8.13
CA SER A 176 -23.64 -8.72 7.43
C SER A 176 -23.47 -7.19 7.41
N ILE A 177 -22.52 -6.62 8.16
CA ILE A 177 -22.34 -5.16 8.24
C ILE A 177 -21.83 -4.60 6.90
N GLY A 178 -22.55 -3.60 6.38
CA GLY A 178 -22.23 -2.94 5.11
C GLY A 178 -22.55 -3.80 3.89
N ASN A 179 -23.53 -4.69 4.00
CA ASN A 179 -24.13 -5.43 2.88
C ASN A 179 -25.34 -4.68 2.34
N ASP A 180 -25.15 -3.40 2.03
CA ASP A 180 -26.17 -2.49 1.56
C ASP A 180 -25.98 -2.42 0.02
N LEU A 181 -26.80 -3.19 -0.73
CA LEU A 181 -26.81 -3.16 -2.20
C LEU A 181 -27.29 -1.81 -2.74
#